data_AF-A0A838WCR4-F1
#
_entry.id   AF-A0A838WCR4-F1
#
_cell.length_a   1.000
_cell.length_b   1.000
_cell.length_c   1.000
_cell.angle_alpha   90.00
_cell.angle_beta   90.00
_cell.angle_gamma   90.00
#
_symmetry.space_group_name_H-M   'P 1'
#
loop_
_entity.id
_entity.type
_entity.pdbx_description
1 polymer ?
#
loop_
_entity_poly.entity_id
_entity_poly.type
_entity_poly.pdbx_seq_one_letter_code
_entity_poly.pdbx_strand_id
1 'polypeptide(L)'
;MKRIALFAAGALVLAACHDAGEPLAPADADLTSAAVLPSAAADFVPGRLLVRFKTGANAAQIAAAHGASIERESVLRIQLLKVPEGQEWALVNALSRNPNVEFAEPDYIYTFGVTCETGTCDAPNDTYFGYKWDLHNDGTLNNSTGAFVANTGKVDADIDWLEAYDHLGAGFNGSAVIGILDSGIRKTHQDLAGKVIREWDFFAGDADAADDYGHGTHVAGIAAGTGNDGKGVGGVAWNSNVKILSAKVCGYSGRGPFQSYGCPSSGTAEAIK
;
A
#
# COMPACT_ATOMS: atom_id res chain seq x y z
N MET A 1 17.24 31.44 -69.69
CA MET A 1 16.39 32.65 -69.82
C MET A 1 15.52 32.76 -68.57
N LYS A 2 15.54 33.95 -67.96
CA LYS A 2 14.81 34.33 -66.74
C LYS A 2 13.29 34.23 -66.94
N ARG A 3 12.54 33.80 -65.91
CA ARG A 3 11.35 34.55 -65.44
C ARG A 3 11.20 34.41 -63.93
N ILE A 4 11.18 35.58 -63.31
CA ILE A 4 10.97 35.91 -61.92
C ILE A 4 9.46 36.10 -61.74
N ALA A 5 8.88 35.60 -60.65
CA ALA A 5 7.63 36.12 -60.10
C ALA A 5 7.79 36.20 -58.57
N LEU A 6 7.70 37.43 -58.09
CA LEU A 6 7.80 37.84 -56.69
C LEU A 6 6.40 38.34 -56.29
N PHE A 7 5.83 37.81 -55.21
CA PHE A 7 4.85 38.54 -54.39
C PHE A 7 5.10 38.20 -52.92
N ALA A 8 5.42 39.25 -52.17
CA ALA A 8 5.36 39.34 -50.71
C ALA A 8 3.88 39.37 -50.25
N ALA A 9 3.46 39.29 -48.99
CA ALA A 9 4.07 39.32 -47.68
C ALA A 9 3.06 38.72 -46.68
N GLY A 10 3.52 38.24 -45.53
CA GLY A 10 2.66 37.86 -44.41
C GLY A 10 3.46 37.19 -43.29
N ALA A 11 4.07 38.00 -42.43
CA ALA A 11 4.85 37.54 -41.29
C ALA A 11 3.93 37.12 -40.12
N LEU A 12 4.20 35.97 -39.52
CA LEU A 12 3.94 35.74 -38.09
C LEU A 12 5.20 35.15 -37.48
N VAL A 13 5.71 35.85 -36.48
CA VAL A 13 6.92 35.57 -35.72
C VAL A 13 6.69 34.34 -34.84
N LEU A 14 7.46 33.26 -35.03
CA LEU A 14 7.70 32.29 -33.98
C LEU A 14 9.12 32.50 -33.45
N ALA A 15 9.19 33.12 -32.28
CA ALA A 15 10.36 33.03 -31.41
C ALA A 15 10.28 31.68 -30.68
N ALA A 16 11.23 30.80 -30.92
CA ALA A 16 11.54 29.70 -30.01
C ALA A 16 12.98 29.91 -29.53
N CYS A 17 13.10 30.49 -28.33
CA CYS A 17 14.36 30.48 -27.59
C CYS A 17 14.59 29.08 -27.02
N HIS A 18 15.86 28.67 -27.07
CA HIS A 18 16.46 27.61 -26.26
C HIS A 18 16.04 27.74 -24.79
N ASP A 19 15.82 26.60 -24.14
CA ASP A 19 16.40 26.42 -22.81
C ASP A 19 16.78 24.96 -22.55
N ALA A 20 17.79 24.82 -21.69
CA ALA A 20 18.70 23.70 -21.54
C ALA A 20 18.07 22.39 -21.02
N GLY A 21 18.76 21.28 -21.30
CA GLY A 21 18.49 19.99 -20.67
C GLY A 21 18.88 20.01 -19.20
N GLU A 22 17.92 19.66 -18.34
CA GLU A 22 18.14 19.28 -16.95
C GLU A 22 18.52 17.79 -16.88
N PRO A 23 19.60 17.40 -16.19
CA PRO A 23 19.92 16.00 -15.99
C PRO A 23 18.91 15.33 -15.05
N LEU A 24 18.51 14.10 -15.38
CA LEU A 24 17.68 13.25 -14.51
C LEU A 24 18.40 13.05 -13.17
N ALA A 25 17.91 13.70 -12.11
CA ALA A 25 18.27 13.38 -10.74
C ALA A 25 17.72 11.98 -10.39
N PRO A 26 18.44 11.19 -9.58
CA PRO A 26 17.91 9.92 -9.08
C PRO A 26 16.67 10.20 -8.23
N ALA A 27 15.61 9.42 -8.46
CA ALA A 27 14.42 9.43 -7.62
C ALA A 27 14.74 8.76 -6.27
N ASP A 28 15.44 9.49 -5.41
CA ASP A 28 15.40 9.23 -3.98
C ASP A 28 14.03 9.72 -3.49
N ALA A 29 13.17 8.78 -3.13
CA ALA A 29 11.88 9.07 -2.52
C ALA A 29 12.13 9.86 -1.23
N ASP A 30 11.81 11.15 -1.29
CA ASP A 30 11.80 12.06 -0.16
C ASP A 30 10.68 11.64 0.80
N LEU A 31 11.02 10.87 1.83
CA LEU A 31 10.14 10.48 2.94
C LEU A 31 9.91 11.63 3.95
N THR A 32 9.75 12.87 3.48
CA THR A 32 9.48 14.03 4.34
C THR A 32 8.01 14.45 4.37
N SER A 33 7.09 13.53 4.12
CA SER A 33 5.75 13.68 4.68
C SER A 33 5.86 13.44 6.19
N ALA A 34 6.06 14.52 6.94
CA ALA A 34 5.81 14.54 8.36
C ALA A 34 4.38 14.01 8.56
N ALA A 35 4.27 12.76 9.02
CA ALA A 35 3.01 12.19 9.45
C ALA A 35 2.35 13.24 10.34
N VAL A 36 1.14 13.67 9.96
CA VAL A 36 0.29 14.46 10.84
C VAL A 36 0.04 13.56 12.04
N LEU A 37 0.79 13.79 13.11
CA LEU A 37 0.64 13.04 14.36
C LEU A 37 -0.79 13.25 14.86
N PRO A 38 -1.52 12.19 15.21
CA PRO A 38 -2.82 12.34 15.84
C PRO A 38 -2.68 13.23 17.09
N SER A 39 -3.56 14.23 17.21
CA SER A 39 -3.57 15.23 18.29
C SER A 39 -4.11 14.69 19.63
N ALA A 40 -4.06 13.37 19.85
CA ALA A 40 -4.14 12.78 21.17
C ALA A 40 -2.82 12.04 21.36
N ALA A 41 -1.95 12.51 22.26
CA ALA A 41 -0.73 11.81 22.57
C ALA A 41 -1.13 10.41 23.05
N ALA A 42 -0.97 9.40 22.19
CA ALA A 42 -1.12 8.02 22.61
C ALA A 42 -0.21 7.81 23.82
N ASP A 43 -0.75 7.27 24.90
CA ASP A 43 0.04 6.89 26.05
C ASP A 43 1.16 5.96 25.57
N PHE A 44 2.35 6.04 26.16
CA PHE A 44 3.47 5.17 25.85
C PHE A 44 4.08 4.65 27.13
N VAL A 45 4.78 3.52 27.06
CA VAL A 45 5.48 2.96 28.22
C VAL A 45 6.67 3.86 28.55
N PRO A 46 6.70 4.51 29.74
CA PRO A 46 7.79 5.40 30.09
C PRO A 46 9.13 4.66 30.11
N GLY A 47 10.17 5.32 29.60
CA GLY A 47 11.52 4.77 29.51
C GLY A 47 11.71 3.71 28.41
N ARG A 48 10.82 3.62 27.42
CA ARG A 48 10.94 2.64 26.32
C ARG A 48 10.73 3.21 24.93
N LEU A 49 11.58 2.76 23.99
CA LEU A 49 11.49 3.05 22.56
C LEU A 49 11.56 1.77 21.74
N LEU A 50 10.86 1.74 20.61
CA LEU A 50 11.08 0.79 19.53
C LEU A 50 11.98 1.43 18.47
N VAL A 51 13.08 0.78 18.15
CA VAL A 51 14.06 1.27 17.18
C VAL A 51 14.43 0.16 16.23
N ARG A 52 14.55 0.45 14.95
CA ARG A 52 15.16 -0.45 13.97
C ARG A 52 16.41 0.20 13.42
N PHE A 53 17.56 -0.41 13.64
CA PHE A 53 18.81 0.01 13.03
C PHE A 53 19.01 -0.62 11.66
N LYS A 54 19.69 0.10 10.76
CA LYS A 54 20.09 -0.43 9.44
C LYS A 54 21.07 -1.60 9.61
N THR A 55 21.05 -2.54 8.66
CA THR A 55 21.98 -3.67 8.63
C THR A 55 23.43 -3.19 8.69
N GLY A 56 24.22 -3.77 9.60
CA GLY A 56 25.64 -3.41 9.78
C GLY A 56 25.90 -2.24 10.73
N ALA A 57 24.86 -1.55 11.20
CA ALA A 57 24.99 -0.54 12.25
C ALA A 57 25.37 -1.18 13.60
N ASN A 58 26.22 -0.50 14.37
CA ASN A 58 26.48 -0.91 15.75
C ASN A 58 25.38 -0.35 16.68
N ALA A 59 24.23 -1.03 16.69
CA ALA A 59 23.05 -0.66 17.46
C ALA A 59 23.36 -0.39 18.94
N ALA A 60 24.18 -1.25 19.57
CA ALA A 60 24.56 -1.12 20.97
C ALA A 60 25.37 0.15 21.24
N GLN A 61 26.34 0.50 20.37
CA GLN A 61 27.10 1.74 20.51
C GLN A 61 26.23 2.98 20.29
N ILE A 62 25.34 2.96 19.29
CA ILE A 62 24.44 4.09 19.02
C ILE A 62 23.48 4.30 20.20
N ALA A 63 22.87 3.24 20.72
CA ALA A 63 22.02 3.32 21.91
C ALA A 63 22.79 3.87 23.12
N ALA A 64 23.98 3.33 23.40
CA ALA A 64 24.79 3.73 24.54
C ALA A 64 25.22 5.21 24.47
N ALA A 65 25.44 5.78 23.27
CA ALA A 65 25.75 7.19 23.08
C ALA A 65 24.63 8.13 23.57
N HIS A 66 23.40 7.63 23.67
CA HIS A 66 22.24 8.34 24.19
C HIS A 66 21.83 7.90 25.60
N GLY A 67 22.69 7.15 26.30
CA GLY A 67 22.37 6.60 27.62
C GLY A 67 21.27 5.53 27.58
N ALA A 68 21.03 4.93 26.41
CA ALA A 68 20.07 3.88 26.21
C ALA A 68 20.73 2.49 26.18
N SER A 69 19.96 1.45 26.47
CA SER A 69 20.39 0.05 26.37
C SER A 69 19.35 -0.80 25.67
N ILE A 70 19.78 -1.75 24.85
CA ILE A 70 18.88 -2.70 24.19
C ILE A 70 18.44 -3.75 25.22
N GLU A 71 17.13 -3.87 25.48
CA GLU A 71 16.57 -4.89 26.36
C GLU A 71 16.28 -6.20 25.61
N ARG A 72 15.68 -6.07 24.41
CA ARG A 72 15.20 -7.18 23.60
C ARG A 72 15.27 -6.85 22.12
N GLU A 73 15.26 -7.89 21.30
CA GLU A 73 15.17 -7.78 19.85
C GLU A 73 14.12 -8.77 19.32
N SER A 74 13.28 -8.30 18.40
CA SER A 74 12.29 -9.12 17.72
C SER A 74 12.90 -9.85 16.51
N VAL A 75 12.21 -10.88 16.00
CA VAL A 75 12.61 -11.58 14.76
C VAL A 75 12.63 -10.67 13.52
N LEU A 76 11.96 -9.51 13.59
CA LEU A 76 11.95 -8.50 12.52
C LEU A 76 13.08 -7.47 12.64
N ARG A 77 14.01 -7.66 13.59
CA ARG A 77 15.13 -6.76 13.94
C ARG A 77 14.67 -5.42 14.49
N ILE A 78 13.56 -5.41 15.23
CA ILE A 78 13.12 -4.25 16.00
C ILE A 78 13.66 -4.42 17.41
N GLN A 79 14.47 -3.47 17.87
CA GLN A 79 15.06 -3.45 19.20
C GLN A 79 14.19 -2.64 20.15
N LEU A 80 13.88 -3.22 21.30
CA LEU A 80 13.29 -2.50 22.42
C LEU A 80 14.42 -1.88 23.24
N LEU A 81 14.49 -0.55 23.26
CA LEU A 81 15.47 0.20 24.03
C LEU A 81 14.86 0.64 25.36
N LYS A 82 15.63 0.45 26.44
CA LYS A 82 15.44 1.18 27.68
C LYS A 82 16.13 2.53 27.58
N VAL A 83 15.41 3.60 27.87
CA VAL A 83 15.89 4.97 27.84
C VAL A 83 15.61 5.68 29.18
N PRO A 84 16.28 6.80 29.48
CA PRO A 84 15.91 7.65 30.61
C PRO A 84 14.47 8.15 30.46
N GLU A 85 13.65 7.92 31.49
CA GLU A 85 12.26 8.36 31.53
C GLU A 85 12.16 9.89 31.36
N GLY A 86 11.22 10.34 30.52
CA GLY A 86 11.03 11.75 30.18
C GLY A 86 11.94 12.27 29.05
N GLN A 87 12.85 11.44 28.51
CA GLN A 87 13.69 11.79 27.35
C GLN A 87 13.26 11.09 26.05
N GLU A 88 12.18 10.31 26.05
CA GLU A 88 11.73 9.47 24.93
C GLU A 88 11.61 10.28 23.64
N TRP A 89 10.89 11.41 23.69
CA TRP A 89 10.71 12.28 22.53
C TRP A 89 11.99 12.94 22.04
N ALA A 90 12.89 13.33 22.95
CA ALA A 90 14.17 13.90 22.58
C ALA A 90 15.05 12.85 21.88
N LEU A 91 15.02 11.60 22.37
CA LEU A 91 15.78 10.49 21.79
C LEU A 91 15.17 10.02 20.48
N VAL A 92 13.85 9.94 20.34
CA VAL A 92 13.17 9.66 19.06
C VAL A 92 13.63 10.67 18.01
N ASN A 93 13.56 11.97 18.32
CA ASN A 93 14.02 13.02 17.41
C ASN A 93 15.51 12.92 17.05
N ALA A 94 16.37 12.53 18.00
CA ALA A 94 17.80 12.35 17.75
C ALA A 94 18.10 11.11 16.91
N LEU A 95 17.47 9.98 17.24
CA LEU A 95 17.64 8.70 16.57
C LEU A 95 17.09 8.73 15.15
N SER A 96 15.91 9.33 14.93
CA SER A 96 15.32 9.47 13.59
C SER A 96 16.14 10.33 12.63
N ARG A 97 17.09 11.12 13.13
CA ARG A 97 18.06 11.87 12.30
C ARG A 97 19.38 11.13 12.08
N ASN A 98 19.59 9.98 12.73
CA ASN A 98 20.81 9.20 12.60
C ASN A 98 20.76 8.38 11.30
N PRO A 99 21.75 8.49 10.40
CA PRO A 99 21.73 7.78 9.12
C PRO A 99 21.78 6.25 9.24
N ASN A 100 22.10 5.71 10.42
CA ASN A 100 22.13 4.28 10.72
C ASN A 100 20.82 3.76 11.37
N VAL A 101 19.83 4.62 11.55
CA VAL A 101 18.51 4.27 12.07
C VAL A 101 17.52 4.24 10.90
N GLU A 102 16.71 3.18 10.82
CA GLU A 102 15.62 3.03 9.86
C GLU A 102 14.35 3.70 10.37
N PHE A 103 14.00 3.47 11.65
CA PHE A 103 12.98 4.22 12.37
C PHE A 103 13.23 4.19 13.88
N ALA A 104 12.67 5.16 14.60
CA ALA A 104 12.59 5.19 16.06
C ALA A 104 11.26 5.79 16.48
N GLU A 105 10.58 5.16 17.43
CA GLU A 105 9.30 5.60 17.98
C GLU A 105 9.17 5.24 19.47
N PRO A 106 8.30 5.92 20.23
CA PRO A 106 7.92 5.48 21.57
C PRO A 106 7.30 4.07 21.57
N ASP A 107 7.43 3.35 22.68
CA ASP A 107 6.69 2.10 22.92
C ASP A 107 5.22 2.43 23.27
N TYR A 108 4.42 2.74 22.24
CA TYR A 108 3.03 3.17 22.41
C TYR A 108 2.16 2.11 23.08
N ILE A 109 1.31 2.54 24.01
CA ILE A 109 0.24 1.78 24.61
C ILE A 109 -1.01 2.02 23.77
N TYR A 110 -1.36 1.03 22.95
CA TYR A 110 -2.64 1.02 22.27
C TYR A 110 -3.68 0.34 23.15
N THR A 111 -4.64 1.12 23.65
CA THR A 111 -5.88 0.58 24.19
C THR A 111 -6.87 0.39 23.05
N PHE A 112 -7.12 -0.86 22.67
CA PHE A 112 -8.18 -1.21 21.74
C PHE A 112 -9.52 -1.05 22.47
N GLY A 113 -10.05 0.18 22.44
CA GLY A 113 -11.46 0.40 22.73
C GLY A 113 -12.26 -0.19 21.59
N VAL A 114 -13.05 -1.23 21.87
CA VAL A 114 -13.89 -1.96 20.90
C VAL A 114 -15.10 -1.09 20.53
N THR A 115 -14.88 0.07 19.93
CA THR A 115 -15.98 1.00 19.61
C THR A 115 -16.73 0.62 18.34
N CYS A 116 -16.18 -0.25 17.48
CA CYS A 116 -16.76 -0.60 16.19
C CYS A 116 -17.67 -1.84 16.19
N GLU A 117 -17.41 -2.84 17.03
CA GLU A 117 -18.11 -4.14 16.97
C GLU A 117 -19.59 -4.03 17.35
N THR A 118 -19.94 -3.01 18.14
CA THR A 118 -21.32 -2.76 18.58
C THR A 118 -21.75 -1.30 18.47
N GLY A 119 -20.90 -0.44 17.91
CA GLY A 119 -21.10 1.01 17.81
C GLY A 119 -21.19 1.52 16.38
N THR A 120 -21.12 2.84 16.20
CA THR A 120 -21.11 3.48 14.88
C THR A 120 -19.67 3.85 14.53
N CYS A 121 -19.05 3.12 13.61
CA CYS A 121 -17.76 3.50 13.04
C CYS A 121 -17.92 4.12 11.66
N ASP A 122 -16.94 4.95 11.29
CA ASP A 122 -16.87 5.50 9.95
C ASP A 122 -16.55 4.37 8.96
N ALA A 123 -17.55 3.90 8.23
CA ALA A 123 -17.39 2.88 7.20
C ALA A 123 -17.33 3.50 5.79
N PRO A 124 -16.56 2.93 4.86
CA PRO A 124 -16.65 3.28 3.44
C PRO A 124 -18.06 3.10 2.89
N ASN A 125 -18.47 3.97 1.97
CA ASN A 125 -19.83 3.99 1.42
C ASN A 125 -20.07 3.01 0.25
N ASP A 126 -19.15 2.07 0.02
CA ASP A 126 -19.21 1.14 -1.12
C ASP A 126 -20.45 0.23 -1.04
N THR A 127 -21.10 -0.01 -2.18
CA THR A 127 -22.42 -0.69 -2.24
C THR A 127 -22.41 -2.05 -1.53
N TYR A 128 -21.30 -2.77 -1.60
CA TYR A 128 -21.16 -4.12 -1.06
C TYR A 128 -20.21 -4.20 0.14
N PHE A 129 -19.90 -3.08 0.80
CA PHE A 129 -19.03 -3.07 1.99
C PHE A 129 -19.58 -3.98 3.10
N GLY A 130 -20.90 -3.99 3.32
CA GLY A 130 -21.55 -4.87 4.31
C GLY A 130 -21.47 -6.38 4.01
N TYR A 131 -20.87 -6.79 2.89
CA TYR A 131 -20.56 -8.22 2.62
C TYR A 131 -19.09 -8.56 2.89
N LYS A 132 -18.25 -7.57 3.18
CA LYS A 132 -16.82 -7.73 3.49
C LYS A 132 -16.65 -8.12 4.95
N TRP A 133 -17.14 -9.31 5.31
CA TRP A 133 -16.95 -9.89 6.65
C TRP A 133 -15.46 -9.99 7.03
N ASP A 134 -14.57 -10.04 6.03
CA ASP A 134 -13.13 -9.98 6.21
C ASP A 134 -12.64 -8.65 6.79
N LEU A 135 -13.35 -7.55 6.56
CA LEU A 135 -13.00 -6.21 7.03
C LEU A 135 -13.83 -5.77 8.26
N HIS A 136 -15.04 -6.28 8.40
CA HIS A 136 -15.90 -6.05 9.56
C HIS A 136 -16.94 -7.17 9.69
N ASN A 137 -16.94 -7.86 10.83
CA ASN A 137 -17.79 -9.00 11.11
C ASN A 137 -18.64 -8.75 12.37
N ASP A 138 -19.85 -8.28 12.13
CA ASP A 138 -20.90 -8.07 13.14
C ASP A 138 -21.67 -9.36 13.51
N GLY A 139 -21.22 -10.52 13.01
CA GLY A 139 -21.85 -11.82 13.21
C GLY A 139 -23.03 -12.12 12.28
N THR A 140 -23.44 -11.16 11.43
CA THR A 140 -24.53 -11.34 10.48
C THR A 140 -24.07 -12.07 9.22
N LEU A 141 -24.93 -12.92 8.68
CA LEU A 141 -24.74 -13.57 7.39
C LEU A 141 -25.78 -13.04 6.41
N ASN A 142 -25.32 -12.40 5.35
CA ASN A 142 -26.14 -11.91 4.25
C ASN A 142 -25.88 -12.75 2.99
N ASN A 143 -26.91 -12.98 2.17
CA ASN A 143 -26.73 -13.63 0.88
C ASN A 143 -26.17 -12.64 -0.18
N SER A 144 -25.92 -13.11 -1.40
CA SER A 144 -25.39 -12.29 -2.49
C SER A 144 -26.32 -11.15 -2.96
N THR A 145 -27.56 -11.09 -2.48
CA THR A 145 -28.51 -9.99 -2.74
C THR A 145 -28.63 -9.04 -1.53
N GLY A 146 -27.89 -9.29 -0.46
CA GLY A 146 -27.94 -8.52 0.79
C GLY A 146 -29.09 -8.84 1.71
N ALA A 147 -29.82 -9.93 1.46
CA ALA A 147 -30.86 -10.35 2.37
C ALA A 147 -30.21 -11.07 3.56
N PHE A 148 -30.62 -10.65 4.76
CA PHE A 148 -30.29 -11.32 6.01
C PHE A 148 -30.67 -12.81 5.95
N VAL A 149 -29.74 -13.66 6.37
CA VAL A 149 -29.92 -15.11 6.43
C VAL A 149 -29.92 -15.60 7.88
N ALA A 150 -28.88 -15.28 8.65
CA ALA A 150 -28.74 -15.73 10.05
C ALA A 150 -27.65 -14.94 10.81
N ASN A 151 -27.66 -15.01 12.15
CA ASN A 151 -26.57 -14.56 13.02
C ASN A 151 -25.79 -15.76 13.54
N THR A 152 -24.85 -16.26 12.73
CA THR A 152 -24.02 -17.43 13.07
C THR A 152 -22.53 -17.15 12.98
N GLY A 153 -22.14 -15.97 12.48
CA GLY A 153 -20.74 -15.54 12.50
C GLY A 153 -20.28 -15.33 13.93
N LYS A 154 -19.00 -15.62 14.19
CA LYS A 154 -18.37 -15.16 15.42
C LYS A 154 -18.09 -13.67 15.23
N VAL A 155 -18.76 -12.82 15.99
CA VAL A 155 -18.48 -11.38 16.06
C VAL A 155 -17.00 -11.18 16.33
N ASP A 156 -16.39 -10.15 15.73
CA ASP A 156 -14.98 -9.78 15.97
C ASP A 156 -14.00 -10.86 15.48
N ALA A 157 -14.41 -11.60 14.44
CA ALA A 157 -13.56 -12.56 13.74
C ALA A 157 -13.25 -12.06 12.34
N ASP A 158 -12.71 -10.85 12.26
CA ASP A 158 -12.20 -10.18 11.07
C ASP A 158 -10.73 -9.76 11.30
N ILE A 159 -10.21 -8.82 10.50
CA ILE A 159 -8.81 -8.38 10.56
C ILE A 159 -8.61 -7.05 11.31
N ASP A 160 -9.62 -6.57 12.05
CA ASP A 160 -9.65 -5.28 12.74
C ASP A 160 -9.46 -4.08 11.79
N TRP A 161 -9.96 -4.20 10.54
CA TRP A 161 -9.73 -3.19 9.51
C TRP A 161 -10.53 -1.92 9.76
N LEU A 162 -11.80 -2.05 10.14
CA LEU A 162 -12.70 -0.91 10.32
C LEU A 162 -12.28 -0.05 11.51
N GLU A 163 -11.79 -0.70 12.56
CA GLU A 163 -11.25 -0.12 13.79
C GLU A 163 -9.98 0.68 13.48
N ALA A 164 -9.08 0.10 12.69
CA ALA A 164 -7.89 0.79 12.22
C ALA A 164 -8.24 2.01 11.36
N TYR A 165 -9.24 1.88 10.47
CA TYR A 165 -9.68 2.97 9.62
C TYR A 165 -10.34 4.10 10.42
N ASP A 166 -11.22 3.78 11.37
CA ASP A 166 -11.85 4.75 12.29
C ASP A 166 -10.80 5.48 13.12
N HIS A 167 -9.79 4.77 13.63
CA HIS A 167 -8.70 5.35 14.41
C HIS A 167 -7.80 6.29 13.60
N LEU A 168 -7.44 5.91 12.37
CA LEU A 168 -6.64 6.74 11.48
C LEU A 168 -7.43 7.92 10.89
N GLY A 169 -8.76 7.78 10.86
CA GLY A 169 -9.71 8.74 10.31
C GLY A 169 -9.73 8.78 8.79
N ALA A 170 -10.83 9.31 8.23
CA ALA A 170 -11.04 9.41 6.78
C ALA A 170 -10.00 10.26 6.02
N GLY A 171 -9.16 11.02 6.73
CA GLY A 171 -8.05 11.79 6.17
C GLY A 171 -6.78 10.98 5.89
N PHE A 172 -6.71 9.72 6.32
CA PHE A 172 -5.55 8.87 6.12
C PHE A 172 -5.29 8.62 4.62
N ASN A 173 -4.11 9.02 4.17
CA ASN A 173 -3.72 9.01 2.76
C ASN A 173 -2.44 8.22 2.52
N GLY A 174 -2.49 6.92 2.83
CA GLY A 174 -1.38 6.00 2.60
C GLY A 174 -1.07 5.78 1.12
N SER A 175 0.18 5.44 0.83
CA SER A 175 0.63 5.05 -0.52
C SER A 175 1.47 3.78 -0.45
N ALA A 176 1.31 2.91 -1.44
CA ALA A 176 2.06 1.68 -1.58
C ALA A 176 2.05 1.22 -3.04
N VAL A 177 3.07 0.46 -3.43
CA VAL A 177 3.07 -0.28 -4.70
C VAL A 177 3.03 -1.78 -4.37
N ILE A 178 1.95 -2.44 -4.80
CA ILE A 178 1.68 -3.86 -4.50
C ILE A 178 1.98 -4.69 -5.74
N GLY A 179 2.91 -5.64 -5.65
CA GLY A 179 3.14 -6.64 -6.70
C GLY A 179 2.20 -7.82 -6.53
N ILE A 180 1.43 -8.16 -7.58
CA ILE A 180 0.50 -9.30 -7.58
C ILE A 180 0.96 -10.29 -8.66
N LEU A 181 1.41 -11.46 -8.21
CA LEU A 181 1.85 -12.56 -9.06
C LEU A 181 0.71 -13.60 -9.16
N ASP A 182 -0.08 -13.54 -10.23
CA ASP A 182 -1.30 -14.34 -10.34
C ASP A 182 -1.68 -14.64 -11.81
N SER A 183 -2.95 -14.79 -12.10
CA SER A 183 -3.56 -15.05 -13.42
C SER A 183 -3.61 -13.84 -14.36
N GLY A 184 -3.13 -12.68 -13.91
CA GLY A 184 -3.30 -11.39 -14.56
C GLY A 184 -4.32 -10.52 -13.82
N ILE A 185 -4.53 -9.28 -14.28
CA ILE A 185 -5.53 -8.38 -13.69
C ILE A 185 -6.36 -7.72 -14.78
N ARG A 186 -7.69 -7.75 -14.64
CA ARG A 186 -8.60 -6.92 -15.45
C ARG A 186 -8.54 -5.47 -14.97
N LYS A 187 -7.51 -4.74 -15.39
CA LYS A 187 -7.29 -3.31 -15.03
C LYS A 187 -8.41 -2.36 -15.45
N THR A 188 -9.29 -2.80 -16.34
CA THR A 188 -10.49 -2.06 -16.77
C THR A 188 -11.67 -2.24 -15.82
N HIS A 189 -11.55 -3.07 -14.77
CA HIS A 189 -12.54 -3.15 -13.69
C HIS A 189 -12.69 -1.78 -13.03
N GLN A 190 -13.92 -1.35 -12.76
CA GLN A 190 -14.21 -0.02 -12.20
C GLN A 190 -13.43 0.24 -10.89
N ASP A 191 -13.40 -0.73 -9.95
CA ASP A 191 -12.66 -0.62 -8.68
C ASP A 191 -11.14 -0.73 -8.83
N LEU A 192 -10.60 -1.07 -10.02
CA LEU A 192 -9.16 -1.17 -10.28
C LEU A 192 -8.66 -0.14 -11.30
N ALA A 193 -9.55 0.69 -11.83
CA ALA A 193 -9.23 1.69 -12.84
C ALA A 193 -8.15 2.65 -12.32
N GLY A 194 -7.04 2.77 -13.04
CA GLY A 194 -5.93 3.65 -12.68
C GLY A 194 -5.05 3.16 -11.51
N LYS A 195 -5.23 1.91 -11.06
CA LYS A 195 -4.39 1.30 -10.03
C LYS A 195 -3.26 0.46 -10.60
N VAL A 196 -3.50 -0.29 -11.69
CA VAL A 196 -2.43 -1.06 -12.35
C VAL A 196 -1.54 -0.11 -13.16
N ILE A 197 -0.30 0.09 -12.71
CA ILE A 197 0.67 1.02 -13.33
C ILE A 197 1.68 0.33 -14.24
N ARG A 198 1.86 -0.98 -14.09
CA ARG A 198 2.72 -1.79 -14.93
C ARG A 198 2.22 -3.22 -14.93
N GLU A 199 2.40 -3.89 -16.05
CA GLU A 199 2.01 -5.28 -16.21
C GLU A 199 3.01 -6.03 -17.09
N TRP A 200 3.15 -7.34 -16.86
CA TRP A 200 3.91 -8.25 -17.71
C TRP A 200 3.40 -9.68 -17.56
N ASP A 201 3.34 -10.42 -18.66
CA ASP A 201 3.02 -11.84 -18.68
C ASP A 201 4.32 -12.66 -18.69
N PHE A 202 4.66 -13.20 -17.52
CA PHE A 202 5.79 -14.12 -17.32
C PHE A 202 5.44 -15.57 -17.68
N PHE A 203 4.16 -15.88 -17.90
CA PHE A 203 3.72 -17.17 -18.43
C PHE A 203 3.94 -17.24 -19.95
N ALA A 204 3.50 -16.22 -20.69
CA ALA A 204 3.62 -16.14 -22.15
C ALA A 204 4.92 -15.45 -22.63
N GLY A 205 5.55 -14.65 -21.79
CA GLY A 205 6.76 -13.89 -22.11
C GLY A 205 6.48 -12.62 -22.92
N ASP A 206 5.36 -11.96 -22.67
CA ASP A 206 4.93 -10.76 -23.39
C ASP A 206 4.29 -9.69 -22.47
N ALA A 207 3.81 -8.60 -23.08
CA ALA A 207 3.25 -7.47 -22.35
C ALA A 207 1.74 -7.62 -22.03
N ASP A 208 1.08 -8.69 -22.46
CA ASP A 208 -0.36 -8.87 -22.29
C ASP A 208 -0.68 -9.69 -21.03
N ALA A 209 -0.68 -9.00 -19.88
CA ALA A 209 -1.01 -9.61 -18.59
C ALA A 209 -2.52 -9.60 -18.28
N ALA A 210 -3.38 -9.62 -19.30
CA ALA A 210 -4.82 -9.65 -19.10
C ALA A 210 -5.24 -10.90 -18.31
N ASP A 211 -6.19 -10.70 -17.39
CA ASP A 211 -6.74 -11.80 -16.60
C ASP A 211 -7.70 -12.64 -17.45
N ASP A 212 -7.38 -13.92 -17.61
CA ASP A 212 -8.16 -14.91 -18.35
C ASP A 212 -8.86 -15.92 -17.43
N TYR A 213 -8.71 -15.78 -16.12
CA TYR A 213 -9.24 -16.71 -15.11
C TYR A 213 -10.10 -16.04 -14.05
N GLY A 214 -9.73 -14.83 -13.62
CA GLY A 214 -10.47 -14.00 -12.66
C GLY A 214 -9.88 -13.97 -11.25
N HIS A 215 -9.00 -14.91 -10.91
CA HIS A 215 -8.42 -15.02 -9.56
C HIS A 215 -7.54 -13.80 -9.23
N GLY A 216 -6.73 -13.34 -10.17
CA GLY A 216 -5.82 -12.22 -9.96
C GLY A 216 -6.56 -10.88 -9.86
N THR A 217 -7.63 -10.71 -10.64
CA THR A 217 -8.56 -9.58 -10.48
C THR A 217 -9.22 -9.60 -9.10
N HIS A 218 -9.62 -10.77 -8.59
CA HIS A 218 -10.21 -10.91 -7.26
C HIS A 218 -9.20 -10.57 -6.16
N VAL A 219 -7.98 -11.10 -6.25
CA VAL A 219 -6.86 -10.77 -5.33
C VAL A 219 -6.58 -9.26 -5.34
N ALA A 220 -6.54 -8.64 -6.52
CA ALA A 220 -6.31 -7.21 -6.66
C ALA A 220 -7.42 -6.36 -6.03
N GLY A 221 -8.69 -6.79 -6.17
CA GLY A 221 -9.84 -6.15 -5.53
C GLY A 221 -9.75 -6.18 -4.01
N ILE A 222 -9.41 -7.34 -3.42
CA ILE A 222 -9.19 -7.47 -1.97
C ILE A 222 -8.06 -6.55 -1.51
N ALA A 223 -6.92 -6.57 -2.22
CA ALA A 223 -5.74 -5.81 -1.80
C ALA A 223 -5.97 -4.30 -1.88
N ALA A 224 -6.51 -3.82 -3.00
CA ALA A 224 -6.49 -2.38 -3.29
C ALA A 224 -7.66 -1.89 -4.15
N GLY A 225 -8.79 -2.59 -4.20
CA GLY A 225 -10.02 -2.04 -4.83
C GLY A 225 -10.32 -0.63 -4.34
N THR A 226 -10.63 0.29 -5.25
CA THR A 226 -11.06 1.65 -4.91
C THR A 226 -12.25 1.56 -3.97
N GLY A 227 -12.18 2.29 -2.87
CA GLY A 227 -13.22 2.35 -1.87
C GLY A 227 -13.73 3.78 -1.73
N ASN A 228 -14.85 3.90 -1.01
CA ASN A 228 -15.55 5.14 -0.74
C ASN A 228 -16.01 5.88 -2.02
N ASP A 229 -16.31 5.14 -3.09
CA ASP A 229 -16.80 5.70 -4.36
C ASP A 229 -18.28 5.35 -4.67
N GLY A 230 -18.94 4.69 -3.70
CA GLY A 230 -20.33 4.28 -3.76
C GLY A 230 -20.59 3.06 -4.64
N LYS A 231 -19.55 2.33 -5.09
CA LYS A 231 -19.68 1.20 -6.01
C LYS A 231 -18.93 -0.01 -5.49
N GLY A 232 -19.30 -1.19 -5.99
CA GLY A 232 -18.49 -2.39 -5.82
C GLY A 232 -18.10 -2.67 -4.37
N VAL A 233 -16.81 -3.01 -4.18
CA VAL A 233 -16.19 -3.25 -2.88
C VAL A 233 -14.91 -2.42 -2.73
N GLY A 234 -14.61 -2.00 -1.50
CA GLY A 234 -13.31 -1.45 -1.13
C GLY A 234 -12.29 -2.56 -0.79
N GLY A 235 -11.04 -2.36 -1.21
CA GLY A 235 -9.90 -3.17 -0.77
C GLY A 235 -9.35 -2.73 0.59
N VAL A 236 -8.45 -3.53 1.15
CA VAL A 236 -7.74 -3.20 2.40
C VAL A 236 -6.98 -1.88 2.26
N ALA A 237 -6.27 -1.70 1.14
CA ALA A 237 -5.51 -0.50 0.81
C ALA A 237 -6.22 0.28 -0.34
N TRP A 238 -7.43 0.77 -0.06
CA TRP A 238 -8.34 1.30 -1.07
C TRP A 238 -7.97 2.68 -1.66
N ASN A 239 -7.06 3.41 -1.02
CA ASN A 239 -6.70 4.77 -1.40
C ASN A 239 -6.22 4.86 -2.88
N SER A 240 -6.48 5.99 -3.54
CA SER A 240 -6.10 6.24 -4.93
C SER A 240 -4.58 6.26 -5.17
N ASN A 241 -3.79 6.54 -4.13
CA ASN A 241 -2.33 6.53 -4.17
C ASN A 241 -1.71 5.13 -4.09
N VAL A 242 -2.51 4.09 -3.84
CA VAL A 242 -2.06 2.70 -3.89
C VAL A 242 -2.08 2.21 -5.33
N LYS A 243 -0.92 1.72 -5.79
CA LYS A 243 -0.71 1.23 -7.15
C LYS A 243 -0.36 -0.26 -7.16
N ILE A 244 -0.60 -0.90 -8.30
CA ILE A 244 -0.43 -2.34 -8.50
C ILE A 244 0.53 -2.59 -9.66
N LEU A 245 1.45 -3.53 -9.46
CA LEU A 245 2.21 -4.17 -10.53
C LEU A 245 1.58 -5.54 -10.79
N SER A 246 1.08 -5.77 -12.00
CA SER A 246 0.49 -7.05 -12.38
C SER A 246 1.56 -7.95 -13.02
N ALA A 247 1.88 -9.06 -12.37
CA ALA A 247 2.76 -10.08 -12.92
C ALA A 247 1.92 -11.34 -13.18
N LYS A 248 1.54 -11.57 -14.43
CA LYS A 248 0.83 -12.78 -14.79
C LYS A 248 1.83 -13.93 -14.84
N VAL A 249 1.63 -14.93 -13.99
CA VAL A 249 2.49 -16.12 -13.85
C VAL A 249 1.69 -17.41 -14.09
N CYS A 250 0.38 -17.31 -14.26
CA CYS A 250 -0.52 -18.42 -14.55
C CYS A 250 -1.22 -18.24 -15.89
N GLY A 251 -1.52 -19.35 -16.56
CA GLY A 251 -2.24 -19.34 -17.83
C GLY A 251 -2.70 -20.72 -18.27
N TYR A 252 -3.44 -20.76 -19.37
CA TYR A 252 -3.84 -22.02 -20.00
C TYR A 252 -2.69 -22.61 -20.81
N SER A 253 -2.35 -23.87 -20.54
CA SER A 253 -1.39 -24.66 -21.31
C SER A 253 -2.08 -25.86 -21.97
N GLY A 254 -1.59 -26.28 -23.14
CA GLY A 254 -2.16 -27.40 -23.90
C GLY A 254 -2.82 -26.99 -25.21
N ARG A 255 -3.33 -27.96 -25.99
CA ARG A 255 -4.00 -27.71 -27.27
C ARG A 255 -5.35 -28.42 -27.32
N GLY A 256 -6.35 -27.77 -27.91
CA GLY A 256 -7.69 -28.33 -28.07
C GLY A 256 -8.35 -28.64 -26.72
N PRO A 257 -9.05 -29.78 -26.54
CA PRO A 257 -9.77 -30.11 -25.32
C PRO A 257 -8.89 -30.46 -24.11
N PHE A 258 -7.56 -30.47 -24.27
CA PHE A 258 -6.60 -30.83 -23.21
C PHE A 258 -5.94 -29.60 -22.56
N GLN A 259 -6.65 -28.48 -22.47
CA GLN A 259 -6.14 -27.30 -21.78
C GLN A 259 -6.17 -27.49 -20.26
N SER A 260 -5.07 -27.17 -19.59
CA SER A 260 -4.95 -27.13 -18.14
C SER A 260 -4.46 -25.76 -17.70
N TYR A 261 -5.12 -25.18 -16.68
CA TYR A 261 -4.69 -23.94 -16.06
C TYR A 261 -3.57 -24.22 -15.06
N GLY A 262 -2.47 -23.47 -15.12
CA GLY A 262 -1.34 -23.69 -14.23
C GLY A 262 -0.39 -22.51 -14.14
N CYS A 263 0.41 -22.51 -13.08
CA CYS A 263 1.39 -21.48 -12.76
C CYS A 263 2.78 -22.13 -12.72
N PRO A 264 3.53 -22.17 -13.83
CA PRO A 264 4.86 -22.76 -13.84
C PRO A 264 5.79 -22.00 -12.89
N SER A 265 6.54 -22.74 -12.07
CA SER A 265 7.50 -22.17 -11.13
C SER A 265 8.56 -21.30 -11.80
N SER A 266 8.84 -21.51 -13.08
CA SER A 266 9.73 -20.65 -13.88
C SER A 266 9.18 -19.24 -14.04
N GLY A 267 7.89 -19.08 -14.37
CA GLY A 267 7.26 -17.76 -14.52
C GLY A 267 7.21 -17.03 -13.18
N THR A 268 6.86 -17.73 -12.10
CA THR A 268 6.91 -17.16 -10.74
C THR A 268 8.32 -16.74 -10.34
N ALA A 269 9.32 -17.59 -10.59
CA ALA A 269 10.70 -17.27 -10.25
C ALA A 269 11.28 -16.11 -11.07
N GLU A 270 10.82 -15.92 -12.31
CA GLU A 270 11.21 -14.79 -13.14
C GLU A 270 10.57 -13.49 -12.67
N ALA A 271 9.30 -13.53 -12.26
CA ALA A 271 8.56 -12.37 -11.76
C ALA A 271 9.09 -11.77 -10.44
N ILE A 272 9.83 -12.55 -9.64
CA ILE A 272 10.35 -12.12 -8.33
C ILE A 272 11.76 -11.49 -8.43
N LYS A 273 12.46 -11.64 -9.56
CA LYS A 273 13.82 -11.12 -9.76
C LYS A 273 13.85 -9.61 -9.91
#